data_AF-A0A7E4VRE8-F1
#
_entry.id   AF-A0A7E4VRE8-F1
#
_cell.length_a   1.000
_cell.length_b   1.000
_cell.length_c   1.000
_cell.angle_alpha   90.00
_cell.angle_beta   90.00
_cell.angle_gamma   90.00
#
_symmetry.space_group_name_H-M   'P 1'
#
loop_
_entity.id
_entity.type
_entity.pdbx_description
1 polymer ?
#
loop_
_entity_poly.entity_id
_entity_poly.type
_entity_poly.pdbx_seq_one_letter_code
_entity_poly.pdbx_strand_id
1 'polypeptide(L)'
;MNDRIKYRMQGMSGSFNDPPPEYNGSKSSRRSNMGRRASEYIINVPVTQLKKIGATKEINSLYRETQHFVGITTIHGALRIYRAHGVSRWLWTAATIGAIGFFCWQLIVLCLMYSRKPTASQVSFLLPENGLQFPDITICNYNPIRASVVESLNASSNGSFTQQVLDYMIISYLKLPLIISMSAEDFADGEHAYKQYLETTKSTMSMEDFYIEASSLQ
;
A
#
# COMPACT_ATOMS: atom_id res chain seq x y z
N MET A 1 46.86 35.22 21.86
CA MET A 1 46.19 36.02 20.82
C MET A 1 44.77 35.48 20.67
N ASN A 2 43.86 36.14 21.38
CA ASN A 2 42.43 35.85 21.39
C ASN A 2 41.79 36.67 20.27
N ASP A 3 40.94 36.05 19.45
CA ASP A 3 39.80 36.78 18.89
C ASP A 3 38.52 35.95 18.96
N ARG A 4 37.63 36.46 19.81
CA ARG A 4 36.23 36.04 19.99
C ARG A 4 35.39 36.81 18.99
N ILE A 5 34.60 36.12 18.17
CA ILE A 5 33.37 36.71 17.62
C ILE A 5 32.19 36.10 18.39
N LYS A 6 31.75 36.86 19.39
CA LYS A 6 30.47 36.68 20.09
C LYS A 6 29.35 37.03 19.13
N TYR A 7 28.45 36.09 18.85
CA TYR A 7 27.12 36.40 18.37
C TYR A 7 26.32 37.02 19.52
N ARG A 8 25.90 38.27 19.38
CA ARG A 8 24.93 38.92 20.28
C ARG A 8 23.64 39.11 19.50
N MET A 9 22.63 38.34 19.88
CA MET A 9 21.24 38.66 19.57
C MET A 9 20.87 39.98 20.24
N GLN A 10 20.25 40.89 19.49
CA GLN A 10 19.45 41.97 20.06
C GLN A 10 18.05 41.86 19.44
N GLY A 11 17.11 41.49 20.31
CA GLY A 11 15.71 41.28 19.98
C GLY A 11 15.00 42.58 19.64
N MET A 12 13.99 42.42 18.79
CA MET A 12 12.89 43.37 18.64
C MET A 12 12.10 43.42 19.94
N SER A 13 12.07 44.58 20.58
CA SER A 13 10.96 45.02 21.43
C SER A 13 10.67 46.47 21.07
N GLY A 14 9.67 46.68 20.22
CA GLY A 14 9.22 48.01 19.80
C GLY A 14 7.72 47.98 19.63
N SER A 15 7.04 48.65 20.56
CA SER A 15 5.60 48.65 20.76
C SER A 15 4.84 49.27 19.59
N PHE A 16 3.72 48.64 19.27
CA PHE A 16 2.60 49.15 18.50
C PHE A 16 1.98 50.33 19.27
N ASN A 17 2.32 51.60 18.95
CA ASN A 17 1.54 52.85 19.18
C ASN A 17 2.41 54.12 19.19
N ASP A 18 3.05 54.49 18.06
CA ASP A 18 3.63 55.84 17.90
C ASP A 18 3.13 56.50 16.59
N PRO A 19 2.71 57.78 16.61
CA PRO A 19 2.27 58.50 15.42
C PRO A 19 3.47 58.87 14.51
N PRO A 20 3.24 59.05 13.19
CA PRO A 20 4.32 59.26 12.23
C PRO A 20 5.01 60.62 12.42
N PRO A 21 6.34 60.71 12.18
CA PRO A 21 7.08 61.94 12.38
C PRO A 21 6.76 63.01 11.33
N GLU A 22 6.66 64.23 11.83
CA GLU A 22 6.36 65.49 11.15
C GLU A 22 7.53 65.94 10.24
N TYR A 23 7.28 66.11 8.94
CA TYR A 23 8.27 66.56 7.97
C TYR A 23 8.34 68.09 7.93
N ASN A 24 9.30 68.67 8.68
CA ASN A 24 9.56 70.10 8.69
C ASN A 24 10.36 70.53 7.45
N GLY A 25 9.69 71.27 6.56
CA GLY A 25 10.29 71.86 5.37
C GLY A 25 11.16 73.07 5.68
N SER A 26 12.42 73.03 5.23
CA SER A 26 13.25 74.23 5.13
C SER A 26 13.02 74.89 3.76
N LYS A 27 12.34 76.03 3.78
CA LYS A 27 12.21 76.96 2.65
C LYS A 27 13.52 77.73 2.50
N SER A 28 14.24 77.54 1.41
CA SER A 28 15.20 78.53 0.93
C SER A 28 14.81 78.99 -0.47
N SER A 29 14.51 80.28 -0.53
CA SER A 29 14.00 81.05 -1.65
C SER A 29 15.02 81.13 -2.80
N ARG A 30 14.58 80.83 -4.03
CA ARG A 30 14.99 81.57 -5.24
C ARG A 30 14.00 81.30 -6.36
N ARG A 31 13.09 82.25 -6.53
CA ARG A 31 12.16 82.35 -7.65
C ARG A 31 12.75 83.37 -8.62
N SER A 32 13.22 82.93 -9.79
CA SER A 32 13.34 83.79 -10.97
C SER A 32 13.33 82.97 -12.26
N ASN A 33 12.21 83.09 -12.98
CA ASN A 33 12.03 83.00 -14.44
C ASN A 33 13.01 82.14 -15.26
N MET A 34 12.56 80.98 -15.73
CA MET A 34 13.02 80.45 -17.03
C MET A 34 12.01 79.50 -17.67
N GLY A 35 10.75 79.93 -17.78
CA GLY A 35 9.84 79.33 -18.76
C GLY A 35 10.25 79.77 -20.16
N ARG A 36 11.17 79.03 -20.81
CA ARG A 36 11.43 79.05 -22.28
C ARG A 36 12.55 78.15 -22.82
N ARG A 37 12.98 77.07 -22.14
CA ARG A 37 14.13 76.25 -22.60
C ARG A 37 13.93 74.73 -22.60
N ALA A 38 12.70 74.25 -22.78
CA ALA A 38 12.42 72.79 -22.79
C ALA A 38 12.51 72.12 -24.17
N SER A 39 12.81 72.84 -25.26
CA SER A 39 12.78 72.30 -26.62
C SER A 39 14.16 71.96 -27.22
N GLU A 40 15.27 72.19 -26.52
CA GLU A 40 16.62 71.93 -27.06
C GLU A 40 17.31 70.69 -26.46
N TYR A 41 16.65 69.95 -25.58
CA TYR A 41 17.21 68.68 -25.09
C TYR A 41 16.69 67.52 -25.94
N ILE A 42 17.19 67.42 -27.17
CA ILE A 42 17.14 66.16 -27.91
C ILE A 42 17.99 65.17 -27.12
N ILE A 43 17.33 64.35 -26.30
CA ILE A 43 17.97 63.24 -25.62
C ILE A 43 18.45 62.28 -26.72
N ASN A 44 19.73 62.36 -27.04
CA ASN A 44 20.38 61.38 -27.89
C ASN A 44 20.55 60.11 -27.03
N VAL A 45 19.47 59.34 -26.88
CA VAL A 45 19.50 58.05 -26.18
C VAL A 45 20.33 57.12 -27.06
N PRO A 46 21.48 56.61 -26.62
CA PRO A 46 22.26 55.71 -27.45
C PRO A 46 21.42 54.46 -27.69
N VAL A 47 21.07 54.21 -28.96
CA VAL A 47 20.22 53.10 -29.42
C VAL A 47 20.73 51.72 -28.99
N THR A 48 21.99 51.63 -28.56
CA THR A 48 22.60 50.45 -27.97
C THR A 48 21.99 50.09 -26.60
N GLN A 49 21.62 51.09 -25.77
CA GLN A 49 20.91 50.87 -24.51
C GLN A 49 19.50 50.35 -24.77
N LEU A 50 18.78 50.93 -25.74
CA LEU A 50 17.42 50.49 -26.12
C LEU A 50 17.42 49.09 -26.74
N LYS A 51 18.41 48.75 -27.57
CA LYS A 51 18.59 47.40 -28.11
C LYS A 51 18.90 46.39 -27.00
N LYS A 52 19.65 46.79 -25.96
CA LYS A 52 19.95 45.96 -24.78
C LYS A 52 18.72 45.79 -23.86
N ILE A 53 17.86 46.79 -23.77
CA ILE A 53 16.58 46.73 -23.02
C ILE A 53 15.54 45.89 -23.78
N GLY A 54 15.51 45.96 -25.11
CA GLY A 54 14.67 45.11 -25.97
C GLY A 54 15.02 43.63 -25.86
N ALA A 55 16.32 43.30 -25.88
CA ALA A 55 16.81 41.92 -25.75
C ALA A 55 16.65 41.34 -24.33
N THR A 56 16.45 42.17 -23.30
CA THR A 56 16.35 41.73 -21.90
C THR A 56 14.92 41.70 -21.35
N LYS A 57 13.92 42.12 -22.14
CA LYS A 57 12.52 42.21 -21.71
C LYS A 57 11.90 40.84 -21.38
N GLU A 58 12.29 39.77 -22.06
CA GLU A 58 11.83 38.40 -21.77
C GLU A 58 12.49 37.82 -20.50
N ILE A 59 13.83 37.84 -20.44
CA ILE A 59 14.60 37.22 -19.36
C ILE A 59 14.41 37.92 -18.00
N ASN A 60 14.23 39.24 -17.99
CA ASN A 60 13.97 39.99 -16.75
C ASN A 60 12.52 39.81 -16.24
N SER A 61 11.55 39.52 -17.12
CA SER A 61 10.16 39.28 -16.72
C SER A 61 10.05 37.95 -16.00
N LEU A 62 10.55 36.88 -16.63
CA LEU A 62 10.53 35.53 -16.07
C LEU A 62 11.28 35.44 -14.74
N TYR A 63 12.43 36.14 -14.63
CA TYR A 63 13.20 36.17 -13.40
C TYR A 63 12.44 36.86 -12.26
N ARG A 64 11.78 38.00 -12.52
CA ARG A 64 10.94 38.70 -11.53
C ARG A 64 9.72 37.88 -11.11
N GLU A 65 9.08 37.20 -12.06
CA GLU A 65 7.90 36.36 -11.80
C GLU A 65 8.28 35.12 -10.98
N THR A 66 9.34 34.42 -11.38
CA THR A 66 9.88 33.28 -10.61
C THR A 66 10.30 33.74 -9.21
N GLN A 67 10.84 34.95 -9.09
CA GLN A 67 11.21 35.51 -7.80
C GLN A 67 10.04 35.73 -6.87
N HIS A 68 9.00 36.36 -7.40
CA HIS A 68 7.76 36.58 -6.68
C HIS A 68 7.12 35.25 -6.28
N PHE A 69 7.07 34.29 -7.20
CA PHE A 69 6.51 32.96 -6.96
C PHE A 69 7.25 32.19 -5.86
N VAL A 70 8.58 32.17 -5.89
CA VAL A 70 9.39 31.52 -4.85
C VAL A 70 9.31 32.25 -3.49
N GLY A 71 9.01 33.54 -3.49
CA GLY A 71 8.78 34.32 -2.28
C GLY A 71 7.43 34.05 -1.60
N ILE A 72 6.40 33.71 -2.37
CA ILE A 72 5.04 33.45 -1.85
C ILE A 72 4.71 31.96 -1.69
N THR A 73 5.52 31.06 -2.28
CA THR A 73 5.28 29.63 -2.20
C THR A 73 5.50 29.10 -0.79
N THR A 74 4.71 28.11 -0.40
CA THR A 74 4.87 27.38 0.86
C THR A 74 5.91 26.26 0.77
N ILE A 75 6.53 26.05 -0.40
CA ILE A 75 7.60 25.09 -0.60
C ILE A 75 8.85 25.58 0.13
N HIS A 76 9.16 24.94 1.26
CA HIS A 76 10.25 25.35 2.16
C HIS A 76 11.64 25.32 1.49
N GLY A 77 11.86 24.42 0.52
CA GLY A 77 13.13 24.29 -0.19
C GLY A 77 13.36 25.35 -1.27
N ALA A 78 12.31 25.85 -1.91
CA ALA A 78 12.41 26.75 -3.07
C ALA A 78 13.07 28.08 -2.69
N LEU A 79 12.69 28.67 -1.55
CA LEU A 79 13.26 29.93 -1.07
C LEU A 79 14.75 29.79 -0.70
N ARG A 80 15.15 28.64 -0.15
CA ARG A 80 16.56 28.38 0.23
C ARG A 80 17.44 28.16 -1.00
N ILE A 81 16.94 27.47 -2.02
CA ILE A 81 17.65 27.29 -3.30
C ILE A 81 17.84 28.64 -4.00
N TYR A 82 16.79 29.47 -4.04
CA TYR A 82 16.86 30.75 -4.71
C TYR A 82 17.84 31.74 -4.03
N ARG A 83 17.83 31.79 -2.70
CA ARG A 83 18.73 32.70 -1.93
C ARG A 83 20.15 32.16 -1.74
N ALA A 84 20.41 30.89 -2.06
CA ALA A 84 21.71 30.27 -1.84
C ALA A 84 22.73 30.62 -2.94
N HIS A 85 23.99 30.79 -2.52
CA HIS A 85 25.11 31.10 -3.41
C HIS A 85 26.18 30.00 -3.39
N GLY A 86 26.88 29.82 -4.50
CA GLY A 86 28.00 28.87 -4.63
C GLY A 86 27.61 27.42 -4.31
N VAL A 87 28.41 26.74 -3.49
CA VAL A 87 28.25 25.33 -3.11
C VAL A 87 26.96 25.08 -2.31
N SER A 88 26.52 26.06 -1.52
CA SER A 88 25.29 25.96 -0.72
C SER A 88 24.07 25.73 -1.60
N ARG A 89 24.03 26.31 -2.81
CA ARG A 89 22.91 26.12 -3.75
C ARG A 89 22.77 24.66 -4.17
N TRP A 90 23.89 24.00 -4.49
CA TRP A 90 23.89 22.58 -4.85
C TRP A 90 23.44 21.69 -3.70
N LEU A 91 23.87 21.99 -2.48
CA LEU A 91 23.43 21.28 -1.28
C LEU A 91 21.92 21.42 -1.07
N TRP A 92 21.37 22.64 -1.13
CA TRP A 92 19.93 22.86 -0.96
C TRP A 92 19.10 22.25 -2.09
N THR A 93 19.60 22.27 -3.32
CA THR A 93 18.98 21.59 -4.46
C THR A 93 18.97 20.08 -4.26
N ALA A 94 20.11 19.48 -3.90
CA ALA A 94 20.22 18.04 -3.65
C ALA A 94 19.31 17.61 -2.48
N ALA A 95 19.27 18.36 -1.39
CA ALA A 95 18.40 18.09 -0.25
C ALA A 95 16.91 18.16 -0.63
N THR A 96 16.51 19.15 -1.45
CA THR A 96 15.12 19.29 -1.90
C THR A 96 14.72 18.18 -2.87
N ILE A 97 15.60 17.81 -3.80
CA ILE A 97 15.39 16.67 -4.71
C ILE A 97 15.28 15.36 -3.92
N GLY A 98 16.16 15.17 -2.93
CA GLY A 98 16.12 14.01 -2.05
C GLY A 98 14.81 13.91 -1.26
N ALA A 99 14.32 15.04 -0.72
CA ALA A 99 13.04 15.08 -0.02
C ALA A 99 11.86 14.76 -0.94
N ILE A 100 11.84 15.28 -2.17
CA ILE A 100 10.80 14.97 -3.17
C ILE A 100 10.87 13.48 -3.57
N GLY A 101 12.07 12.94 -3.79
CA GLY A 101 12.27 11.53 -4.12
C GLY A 101 11.76 10.60 -3.01
N PHE A 102 12.11 10.88 -1.75
CA PHE A 102 11.65 10.11 -0.61
C PHE A 102 10.12 10.21 -0.44
N PHE A 103 9.55 11.41 -0.62
CA PHE A 103 8.11 11.62 -0.59
C PHE A 103 7.38 10.80 -1.66
N CYS A 104 7.85 10.84 -2.92
CA CYS A 104 7.28 10.04 -4.00
C CYS A 104 7.39 8.53 -3.73
N TRP A 105 8.53 8.08 -3.21
CA TRP A 105 8.72 6.67 -2.83
C TRP A 105 7.71 6.23 -1.77
N GLN A 106 7.57 7.01 -0.68
CA GLN A 106 6.61 6.74 0.38
C GLN A 106 5.17 6.73 -0.14
N LEU A 107 4.85 7.65 -1.04
CA LEU A 107 3.53 7.71 -1.67
C LEU A 107 3.24 6.45 -2.49
N ILE A 108 4.20 5.95 -3.27
CA ILE A 108 4.07 4.71 -4.04
C ILE A 108 3.84 3.52 -3.10
N VAL A 109 4.65 3.39 -2.04
CA VAL A 109 4.51 2.31 -1.05
C VAL A 109 3.13 2.35 -0.41
N LEU A 110 2.66 3.54 -0.01
CA LEU A 110 1.34 3.71 0.58
C LEU A 110 0.22 3.32 -0.39
N CYS A 111 0.31 3.76 -1.66
CA CYS A 111 -0.66 3.38 -2.68
C CYS A 111 -0.69 1.87 -2.92
N LEU A 112 0.48 1.21 -3.01
CA LEU A 112 0.55 -0.23 -3.16
C LEU A 112 -0.02 -0.97 -1.95
N MET A 113 0.28 -0.51 -0.74
CA MET A 113 -0.29 -1.06 0.49
C MET A 113 -1.81 -0.89 0.52
N TYR A 114 -2.33 0.26 0.11
CA TYR A 114 -3.78 0.50 0.02
C TYR A 114 -4.45 -0.42 -1.03
N SER A 115 -3.86 -0.56 -2.22
CA SER A 115 -4.37 -1.44 -3.27
C SER A 115 -4.44 -2.91 -2.86
N ARG A 116 -3.55 -3.35 -1.96
CA ARG A 116 -3.53 -4.72 -1.42
C ARG A 116 -4.63 -5.01 -0.41
N LYS A 117 -5.42 -4.01 -0.01
CA LYS A 117 -6.54 -4.13 0.95
C LYS A 117 -6.16 -4.97 2.18
N PRO A 118 -5.14 -4.57 2.95
CA PRO A 118 -4.73 -5.32 4.14
C PRO A 118 -5.88 -5.31 5.15
N THR A 119 -6.43 -6.48 5.43
CA THR A 119 -7.47 -6.65 6.45
C THR A 119 -6.79 -6.90 7.79
N ALA A 120 -6.98 -5.97 8.74
CA ALA A 120 -6.61 -6.20 10.12
C ALA A 120 -7.81 -6.80 10.86
N SER A 121 -7.72 -8.07 11.28
CA SER A 121 -8.72 -8.69 12.14
C SER A 121 -8.41 -8.36 13.60
N GLN A 122 -9.27 -7.57 14.25
CA GLN A 122 -9.25 -7.41 15.70
C GLN A 122 -10.21 -8.43 16.31
N VAL A 123 -9.70 -9.27 17.21
CA VAL A 123 -10.52 -10.25 17.94
C VAL A 123 -10.91 -9.62 19.26
N SER A 124 -12.21 -9.38 19.45
CA SER A 124 -12.80 -8.98 20.73
C SER A 124 -13.63 -10.13 21.30
N PHE A 125 -13.40 -10.44 22.58
CA PHE A 125 -14.19 -11.43 23.30
C PHE A 125 -15.39 -10.73 23.92
N LEU A 126 -16.54 -10.81 23.27
CA LEU A 126 -17.82 -10.38 23.84
C LEU A 126 -18.52 -11.62 24.38
N LEU A 127 -18.67 -11.70 25.70
CA LEU A 127 -19.44 -12.76 26.33
C LEU A 127 -20.88 -12.26 26.50
N PRO A 128 -21.88 -12.85 25.82
CA PRO A 128 -23.26 -12.43 25.95
C PRO A 128 -23.78 -12.70 27.37
N GLU A 129 -24.61 -11.79 27.91
CA GLU A 129 -25.21 -11.92 29.26
C GLU A 129 -26.03 -13.20 29.43
N ASN A 130 -26.59 -13.70 28.34
CA ASN A 130 -27.43 -14.92 28.31
C ASN A 130 -26.60 -16.22 28.13
N GLY A 131 -25.27 -16.14 28.16
CA GLY A 131 -24.40 -17.29 27.96
C GLY A 131 -24.22 -17.70 26.48
N LEU A 132 -23.33 -18.65 26.23
CA LEU A 132 -23.02 -19.14 24.88
C LEU A 132 -24.02 -20.23 24.46
N GLN A 133 -24.41 -20.24 23.18
CA GLN A 133 -25.20 -21.34 22.63
C GLN A 133 -24.37 -22.62 22.66
N PHE A 134 -24.97 -23.71 23.16
CA PHE A 134 -24.32 -25.02 23.16
C PHE A 134 -24.14 -25.50 21.71
N PRO A 135 -22.93 -25.90 21.30
CA PRO A 135 -22.68 -26.36 19.94
C PRO A 135 -23.29 -27.74 19.71
N ASP A 136 -23.56 -28.06 18.44
CA ASP A 136 -23.91 -29.42 18.07
C ASP A 136 -22.70 -30.33 18.23
N ILE A 137 -22.87 -31.39 19.01
CA ILE A 137 -21.82 -32.40 19.23
C ILE A 137 -22.07 -33.55 18.27
N THR A 138 -21.18 -33.75 17.31
CA THR A 138 -21.15 -34.94 16.46
C THR A 138 -20.14 -35.94 17.02
N ILE A 139 -20.63 -37.12 17.42
CA ILE A 139 -19.79 -38.23 17.90
C ILE A 139 -19.77 -39.30 16.82
N CYS A 140 -18.58 -39.64 16.32
CA CYS A 140 -18.37 -40.73 15.39
C CYS A 140 -17.65 -41.88 16.08
N ASN A 141 -18.01 -43.11 15.72
CA ASN A 141 -17.21 -44.27 16.08
C ASN A 141 -15.90 -44.26 15.26
N TYR A 142 -14.78 -44.66 15.88
CA TYR A 142 -13.52 -44.84 15.16
C TYR A 142 -13.56 -46.01 14.18
N ASN A 143 -14.43 -46.98 14.42
CA ASN A 143 -14.64 -48.08 13.51
C ASN A 143 -15.60 -47.67 12.38
N PRO A 144 -15.13 -47.60 11.11
CA PRO A 144 -15.95 -47.13 10.00
C PRO A 144 -16.98 -48.18 9.53
N ILE A 145 -16.78 -49.47 9.84
CA ILE A 145 -17.60 -50.57 9.33
C ILE A 145 -17.88 -51.59 10.44
N ARG A 146 -19.13 -51.98 10.62
CA ARG A 146 -19.51 -53.06 11.56
C ARG A 146 -19.13 -54.43 10.99
N ALA A 147 -18.54 -55.28 11.84
CA ALA A 147 -18.21 -56.66 11.47
C ALA A 147 -19.46 -57.47 11.05
N SER A 148 -20.62 -57.21 11.66
CA SER A 148 -21.87 -57.91 11.36
C SER A 148 -22.35 -57.71 9.91
N VAL A 149 -22.10 -56.54 9.31
CA VAL A 149 -22.46 -56.26 7.91
C VAL A 149 -21.52 -56.98 6.95
N VAL A 150 -20.23 -57.08 7.31
CA VAL A 150 -19.27 -57.87 6.54
C VAL A 150 -19.62 -59.36 6.59
N GLU A 151 -20.02 -59.87 7.75
CA GLU A 151 -20.45 -61.26 7.93
C GLU A 151 -21.73 -61.58 7.14
N SER A 152 -22.73 -60.69 7.17
CA SER A 152 -23.98 -60.88 6.42
C SER A 152 -23.75 -60.86 4.90
N LEU A 153 -22.88 -59.98 4.41
CA LEU A 153 -22.52 -59.93 2.98
C LEU A 153 -21.72 -61.15 2.55
N ASN A 154 -20.79 -61.63 3.37
CA ASN A 154 -20.07 -62.87 3.10
C ASN A 154 -21.03 -64.07 3.00
N ALA A 155 -21.98 -64.17 3.94
CA ALA A 155 -23.00 -65.21 3.93
C ALA A 155 -23.95 -65.09 2.72
N SER A 156 -24.41 -63.88 2.39
CA SER A 156 -25.33 -63.63 1.27
C SER A 156 -24.68 -63.82 -0.11
N SER A 157 -23.36 -63.61 -0.20
CA SER A 157 -22.61 -63.68 -1.45
C SER A 157 -21.99 -65.05 -1.71
N ASN A 158 -22.38 -66.08 -0.94
CA ASN A 158 -21.84 -67.44 -1.01
C ASN A 158 -20.30 -67.47 -0.98
N GLY A 159 -19.67 -66.60 -0.18
CA GLY A 159 -18.21 -66.54 -0.05
C GLY A 159 -17.47 -65.79 -1.16
N SER A 160 -18.18 -65.13 -2.10
CA SER A 160 -17.52 -64.31 -3.14
C SER A 160 -17.02 -62.96 -2.61
N PHE A 161 -17.51 -62.50 -1.47
CA PHE A 161 -16.99 -61.32 -0.76
C PHE A 161 -15.68 -61.65 -0.03
N THR A 162 -14.56 -61.25 -0.62
CA THR A 162 -13.21 -61.53 -0.09
C THR A 162 -12.65 -60.31 0.66
N GLN A 163 -11.70 -60.52 1.58
CA GLN A 163 -10.98 -59.45 2.29
C GLN A 163 -10.36 -58.41 1.33
N GLN A 164 -9.84 -58.84 0.18
CA GLN A 164 -9.30 -57.95 -0.86
C GLN A 164 -10.33 -56.95 -1.39
N VAL A 165 -11.59 -57.38 -1.51
CA VAL A 165 -12.71 -56.53 -1.95
C VAL A 165 -13.06 -55.54 -0.84
N LEU A 166 -13.09 -56.01 0.41
CA LEU A 166 -13.32 -55.15 1.57
C LEU A 166 -12.23 -54.07 1.72
N ASP A 167 -10.95 -54.46 1.59
CA ASP A 167 -9.81 -53.55 1.65
C ASP A 167 -9.85 -52.53 0.52
N TYR A 168 -10.08 -52.97 -0.73
CA TYR A 168 -10.24 -52.07 -1.87
C TYR A 168 -11.38 -51.06 -1.63
N MET A 169 -12.50 -51.52 -1.08
CA MET A 169 -13.61 -50.62 -0.78
C MET A 169 -13.22 -49.60 0.31
N ILE A 170 -12.68 -50.07 1.45
CA ILE A 170 -12.28 -49.23 2.59
C ILE A 170 -11.33 -48.14 2.12
N ILE A 171 -10.36 -48.51 1.30
CA ILE A 171 -9.32 -47.60 0.84
C ILE A 171 -9.88 -46.57 -0.15
N SER A 172 -10.73 -46.99 -1.09
CA SER A 172 -11.28 -46.06 -2.09
C SER A 172 -12.33 -45.11 -1.50
N TYR A 173 -13.02 -45.47 -0.40
CA TYR A 173 -14.01 -44.58 0.23
C TYR A 173 -13.43 -43.68 1.32
N LEU A 174 -12.54 -44.18 2.19
CA LEU A 174 -12.20 -43.48 3.43
C LEU A 174 -11.00 -42.53 3.31
N LYS A 175 -10.04 -42.74 2.39
CA LYS A 175 -8.81 -41.93 2.37
C LYS A 175 -8.12 -41.82 0.99
N LEU A 176 -8.23 -40.63 0.37
CA LEU A 176 -7.32 -40.14 -0.67
C LEU A 176 -5.80 -40.32 -0.37
N PRO A 177 -5.28 -40.07 0.85
CA PRO A 177 -3.85 -40.27 1.12
C PRO A 177 -3.43 -41.75 1.21
N LEU A 178 -4.36 -42.68 1.39
CA LEU A 178 -4.03 -44.12 1.49
C LEU A 178 -3.86 -44.77 0.11
N ILE A 179 -4.61 -44.29 -0.89
CA ILE A 179 -4.43 -44.64 -2.30
C ILE A 179 -3.00 -44.28 -2.76
N ILE A 180 -2.45 -43.17 -2.28
CA ILE A 180 -1.08 -42.72 -2.63
C ILE A 180 0.00 -43.62 -2.00
N SER A 181 -0.29 -44.27 -0.86
CA SER A 181 0.64 -45.19 -0.19
C SER A 181 0.56 -46.63 -0.68
N MET A 182 -0.44 -46.98 -1.48
CA MET A 182 -0.56 -48.31 -2.09
C MET A 182 0.30 -48.40 -3.35
N SER A 183 0.82 -49.59 -3.64
CA SER A 183 1.41 -49.86 -4.94
C SER A 183 0.30 -49.85 -6.01
N ALA A 184 0.66 -49.44 -7.23
CA ALA A 184 -0.30 -49.45 -8.35
C ALA A 184 -0.81 -50.86 -8.67
N GLU A 185 -0.02 -51.89 -8.37
CA GLU A 185 -0.37 -53.30 -8.56
C GLU A 185 -1.46 -53.73 -7.57
N ASP A 186 -1.29 -53.45 -6.27
CA ASP A 186 -2.28 -53.80 -5.24
C ASP A 186 -3.64 -53.14 -5.50
N PHE A 187 -3.63 -51.91 -6.02
CA PHE A 187 -4.84 -51.19 -6.38
C PHE A 187 -5.56 -51.83 -7.58
N ALA A 188 -4.80 -52.23 -8.61
CA ALA A 188 -5.35 -52.88 -9.80
C ALA A 188 -5.94 -54.28 -9.48
N ASP A 189 -5.28 -55.03 -8.60
CA ASP A 189 -5.76 -56.33 -8.13
C ASP A 189 -7.07 -56.18 -7.32
N GLY A 190 -7.14 -55.17 -6.45
CA GLY A 190 -8.35 -54.82 -5.71
C GLY A 190 -9.51 -54.44 -6.62
N GLU A 191 -9.24 -53.64 -7.67
CA GLU A 191 -10.25 -53.25 -8.66
C GLU A 191 -10.77 -54.46 -9.46
N HIS A 192 -9.88 -55.37 -9.85
CA HIS A 192 -10.26 -56.60 -10.55
C HIS A 192 -11.14 -57.49 -9.66
N ALA A 193 -10.76 -57.68 -8.40
CA ALA A 193 -11.53 -58.46 -7.44
C ALA A 193 -12.93 -57.86 -7.20
N TYR A 194 -13.03 -56.53 -7.12
CA TYR A 194 -14.32 -55.84 -6.98
C TYR A 194 -15.21 -56.02 -8.22
N LYS A 195 -14.66 -55.88 -9.43
CA LYS A 195 -15.42 -56.12 -10.68
C LYS A 195 -15.91 -57.56 -10.78
N GLN A 196 -15.07 -58.52 -10.44
CA GLN A 196 -15.44 -59.94 -10.41
C GLN A 196 -16.57 -60.21 -9.40
N TYR A 197 -16.55 -59.56 -8.24
CA TYR A 197 -17.62 -59.64 -7.25
C TYR A 197 -18.96 -59.11 -7.79
N LEU A 198 -18.94 -57.95 -8.46
CA LEU A 198 -20.13 -57.35 -9.07
C LEU A 198 -20.75 -58.26 -10.14
N GLU A 199 -19.91 -58.87 -10.99
CA GLU A 199 -20.34 -59.78 -12.04
C GLU A 199 -20.92 -61.09 -11.48
N THR A 200 -20.30 -61.64 -10.43
CA THR A 200 -20.70 -62.91 -9.82
C THR A 200 -22.02 -62.78 -9.05
N THR A 201 -22.16 -61.70 -8.29
CA THR A 201 -23.31 -61.48 -7.41
C THR A 201 -24.49 -60.86 -8.15
N LYS A 202 -24.28 -60.35 -9.38
CA LYS A 202 -25.24 -59.48 -10.10
C LYS A 202 -25.79 -58.38 -9.19
N SER A 203 -24.93 -57.85 -8.31
CA SER A 203 -25.36 -56.94 -7.27
C SER A 203 -25.70 -55.57 -7.85
N THR A 204 -26.86 -55.03 -7.50
CA THR A 204 -27.25 -53.64 -7.80
C THR A 204 -26.69 -52.64 -6.77
N MET A 205 -26.07 -53.12 -5.68
CA MET A 205 -25.61 -52.31 -4.56
C MET A 205 -24.36 -51.51 -4.96
N SER A 206 -24.45 -50.17 -4.89
CA SER A 206 -23.30 -49.28 -5.04
C SER A 206 -22.36 -49.43 -3.85
N MET A 207 -21.10 -49.08 -4.06
CA MET A 207 -20.14 -48.92 -2.97
C MET A 207 -20.63 -47.91 -1.93
N GLU A 208 -21.36 -46.88 -2.35
CA GLU A 208 -21.97 -45.88 -1.46
C GLU A 208 -23.08 -46.49 -0.60
N ASP A 209 -23.92 -47.35 -1.19
CA ASP A 209 -24.99 -48.05 -0.48
C ASP A 209 -24.41 -48.96 0.60
N PHE A 210 -23.32 -49.66 0.28
CA PHE A 210 -22.57 -50.46 1.24
C PHE A 210 -22.08 -49.61 2.43
N TYR A 211 -21.51 -48.43 2.21
CA TYR A 211 -21.05 -47.57 3.29
C TYR A 211 -22.18 -46.99 4.13
N ILE A 212 -23.29 -46.62 3.51
CA ILE A 212 -24.47 -46.12 4.24
C ILE A 212 -25.00 -47.22 5.16
N GLU A 213 -25.13 -48.45 4.67
CA GLU A 213 -25.58 -49.59 5.47
C GLU A 213 -24.57 -49.94 6.58
N ALA A 214 -23.29 -50.05 6.23
CA ALA A 214 -22.21 -50.42 7.15
C ALA A 214 -21.94 -49.39 8.25
N SER A 215 -22.17 -48.10 7.99
CA SER A 215 -21.93 -46.99 8.92
C SER A 215 -23.17 -46.55 9.70
N SER A 216 -24.38 -46.92 9.25
CA SER A 216 -25.62 -46.50 9.89
C SER A 216 -25.68 -46.92 11.37
N LEU A 217 -26.06 -45.97 12.23
CA LEU A 217 -26.29 -46.19 13.66
C LEU A 217 -27.72 -46.69 13.87
N GLN A 218 -27.89 -48.02 13.93
CA GLN A 218 -29.06 -48.65 14.54
C GLN A 218 -28.86 -48.77 16.06
#